data_AF-A0A537HHS2-F1
#
_entry.id   AF-A0A537HHS2-F1
#
_cell.length_a   1.000
_cell.length_b   1.000
_cell.length_c   1.000
_cell.angle_alpha   90.00
_cell.angle_beta   90.00
_cell.angle_gamma   90.00
#
_symmetry.space_group_name_H-M   'P 1'
#
loop_
_entity.id
_entity.type
_entity.pdbx_description
1 polymer ?
#
loop_
_entity_poly.entity_id
_entity_poly.type
_entity_poly.pdbx_seq_one_letter_code
_entity_poly.pdbx_strand_id
1 'polypeptide(L)' 'MSANKKNFQVPYTGVTKIQVGKKLGTSRLYIQTPSETYKFKFQFIKLEQVESSIRSFLPSSVLIESGQLD' A
#
# COMPACT_ATOMS: atom_id res chain seq x y z
N MET A 1 12.27 -15.14 11.32
CA MET A 1 13.15 -14.20 10.61
C MET A 1 12.47 -13.77 9.32
N SER A 2 11.71 -12.67 9.32
CA SER A 2 11.08 -12.18 8.08
C SER A 2 12.10 -11.33 7.35
N ALA A 3 12.71 -11.90 6.32
CA ALA A 3 13.67 -11.21 5.48
C ALA A 3 13.01 -9.94 4.90
N ASN A 4 13.74 -8.82 4.92
CA ASN A 4 13.42 -7.64 4.13
C ASN A 4 13.46 -8.03 2.65
N LYS A 5 12.38 -8.65 2.14
CA LYS A 5 12.20 -8.94 0.72
C LYS A 5 12.34 -7.62 -0.01
N LYS A 6 13.39 -7.48 -0.80
CA LYS A 6 13.70 -6.23 -1.52
C LYS A 6 12.77 -6.02 -2.71
N ASN A 7 12.20 -7.10 -3.25
CA ASN A 7 11.29 -7.10 -4.39
C ASN A 7 10.07 -7.98 -4.09
N PHE A 8 8.88 -7.50 -4.44
CA PHE A 8 7.62 -8.22 -4.32
C PHE A 8 6.91 -8.21 -5.67
N GLN A 9 6.35 -9.35 -6.05
CA GLN A 9 5.47 -9.44 -7.20
C GLN A 9 4.09 -9.86 -6.69
N VAL A 10 3.12 -8.94 -6.81
CA VAL A 10 1.75 -9.18 -6.39
C VAL A 10 0.86 -9.04 -7.62
N PRO A 11 0.28 -10.13 -8.14
CA PRO A 11 -0.68 -10.04 -9.23
C PRO A 11 -1.89 -9.20 -8.79
N TYR A 12 -2.34 -8.27 -9.63
CA TYR A 12 -3.52 -7.45 -9.31
C TYR A 12 -4.78 -8.27 -9.05
N THR A 13 -4.93 -9.42 -9.72
CA THR A 13 -6.02 -10.38 -9.51
C THR A 13 -6.05 -10.94 -8.08
N GLY A 14 -4.91 -10.95 -7.39
CA GLY A 14 -4.80 -11.39 -6.00
C GLY A 14 -5.00 -10.28 -4.97
N VAL A 15 -5.17 -9.02 -5.39
CA VAL A 15 -5.33 -7.89 -4.47
C VAL A 15 -6.79 -7.76 -4.08
N THR A 16 -7.08 -7.94 -2.79
CA THR A 16 -8.44 -7.78 -2.23
C THR A 16 -8.68 -6.36 -1.74
N LYS A 17 -7.62 -5.68 -1.30
CA LYS A 17 -7.72 -4.34 -0.71
C LYS A 17 -6.42 -3.57 -0.82
N ILE A 18 -6.53 -2.28 -1.11
CA ILE A 18 -5.42 -1.34 -1.04
C ILE A 18 -5.80 -0.24 -0.06
N GLN A 19 -4.95 -0.04 0.94
CA GLN A 19 -5.13 1.03 1.92
C GLN A 19 -3.89 1.92 1.92
N VAL A 20 -4.12 3.22 1.86
CA VAL A 20 -3.07 4.22 1.96
C VAL A 20 -3.38 5.12 3.14
N GLY A 21 -2.39 5.44 3.95
CA GLY A 21 -2.66 6.26 5.12
C GLY A 21 -1.46 6.63 5.95
N LYS A 22 -1.71 7.26 7.09
CA LYS A 22 -0.66 7.61 8.06
C LYS A 22 -0.72 6.69 9.26
N LYS A 23 0.44 6.21 9.70
CA LYS A 23 0.64 5.53 10.97
C LYS A 23 1.83 6.15 11.70
N LEU A 24 1.58 6.69 12.89
CA LEU A 24 2.57 7.42 13.69
C LEU A 24 3.28 8.53 12.89
N GLY A 25 2.51 9.33 12.15
CA GLY A 25 3.02 10.43 11.31
C GLY A 25 3.76 10.00 10.04
N THR A 26 3.97 8.69 9.81
CA THR A 26 4.62 8.19 8.60
C THR A 26 3.60 7.66 7.59
N SER A 27 3.78 7.98 6.32
CA SER A 27 2.96 7.46 5.22
C SER A 27 3.18 5.96 5.04
N ARG A 28 2.09 5.23 4.79
CA ARG A 28 2.03 3.78 4.68
C ARG A 28 1.16 3.37 3.50
N LEU A 29 1.54 2.27 2.88
CA LEU A 29 0.73 1.54 1.90
C LEU A 29 0.60 0.10 2.38
N TYR A 30 -0.63 -0.37 2.53
CA TYR A 30 -0.93 -1.77 2.76
C TYR A 30 -1.62 -2.35 1.52
N ILE A 31 -1.06 -3.42 0.97
CA ILE A 31 -1.66 -4.21 -0.10
C ILE A 31 -2.07 -5.53 0.52
N GLN A 32 -3.36 -5.80 0.54
CA GLN A 32 -3.91 -7.04 1.09
C GLN A 32 -4.24 -8.01 -0.03
N THR A 33 -3.88 -9.25 0.20
CA THR A 33 -4.24 -10.42 -0.61
C THR A 33 -4.90 -11.45 0.31
N PRO A 34 -5.57 -12.49 -0.20
CA PRO A 34 -6.17 -13.52 0.65
C PRO A 34 -5.16 -14.24 1.56
N SER A 35 -3.91 -14.34 1.11
CA SER A 35 -2.84 -15.05 1.83
C SER A 35 -2.00 -14.16 2.73
N GLU A 36 -1.80 -12.89 2.37
CA GLU A 36 -0.88 -12.01 3.10
C GLU A 36 -1.18 -10.52 2.94
N THR A 37 -0.65 -9.72 3.86
CA THR A 37 -0.66 -8.25 3.79
C THR A 37 0.76 -7.72 3.64
N TYR A 38 1.03 -7.08 2.51
CA TYR A 38 2.27 -6.38 2.22
C TYR A 38 2.21 -4.97 2.81
N LYS A 39 3.17 -4.62 3.68
CA LYS A 39 3.20 -3.32 4.37
C LYS A 39 4.44 -2.52 3.99
N PHE A 40 4.23 -1.36 3.39
CA PHE A 40 5.29 -0.44 2.98
C PHE A 40 5.31 0.80 3.86
N LYS A 41 6.51 1.28 4.19
CA LYS A 41 6.77 2.50 4.97
C LYS A 41 7.47 3.52 4.08
N PHE A 42 6.93 4.73 4.01
CA PHE A 42 7.58 5.82 3.29
C PHE A 42 7.98 6.92 4.28
N GLN A 43 9.28 7.01 4.56
CA GLN A 43 9.81 8.09 5.39
C GLN A 43 9.99 9.35 4.53
N PHE A 44 9.59 10.50 5.08
CA PHE A 44 9.72 11.81 4.44
C PHE A 44 8.95 11.99 3.11
N ILE A 45 8.04 11.07 2.77
CA ILE A 45 7.13 11.20 1.62
C ILE A 45 5.73 11.52 2.12
N LYS A 46 5.09 12.52 1.53
CA LYS A 46 3.72 12.93 1.88
C LYS A 46 2.72 11.86 1.43
N LEU A 47 1.61 11.74 2.16
CA LEU A 47 0.59 10.73 1.87
C LEU A 47 0.01 10.90 0.47
N GLU A 48 -0.25 12.15 0.06
CA GLU A 48 -0.84 12.51 -1.22
C GLU A 48 0.08 12.11 -2.39
N GLN A 49 1.40 12.15 -2.18
CA GLN A 49 2.38 11.69 -3.18
C GLN A 49 2.35 10.17 -3.35
N VAL A 50 2.22 9.44 -2.24
CA VAL A 50 2.10 7.98 -2.26
C VAL A 50 0.81 7.58 -2.98
N GLU A 51 -0.30 8.21 -2.62
CA GLU A 51 -1.61 7.94 -3.23
C GLU A 51 -1.63 8.23 -4.74
N SER A 52 -1.16 9.42 -5.15
CA SER A 52 -1.09 9.81 -6.56
C SER A 52 -0.23 8.84 -7.38
N SER A 53 0.94 8.46 -6.84
CA SER A 53 1.83 7.51 -7.51
C SER A 53 1.14 6.16 -7.72
N ILE A 54 0.56 5.60 -6.66
CA ILE A 54 -0.08 4.27 -6.72
C ILE A 54 -1.32 4.29 -7.62
N ARG A 55 -2.13 5.36 -7.57
CA ARG A 55 -3.32 5.48 -8.42
C ARG A 55 -2.99 5.41 -9.91
N SER A 56 -1.83 5.92 -10.34
CA SER A 56 -1.37 5.84 -11.73
C SER A 56 -1.05 4.41 -12.20
N PHE A 57 -0.76 3.48 -11.28
CA PHE A 57 -0.45 2.08 -11.59
C PHE A 57 -1.65 1.15 -11.44
N LEU A 58 -2.79 1.64 -10.93
CA LEU A 58 -3.95 0.82 -10.65
C LEU A 58 -5.06 1.06 -11.67
N PRO A 59 -5.80 0.01 -12.08
CA PRO A 59 -7.05 0.19 -12.78
C PRO A 59 -8.00 1.05 -11.95
N SER A 60 -8.81 1.88 -12.63
CA SER A 60 -9.77 2.77 -11.96
C SER A 60 -10.80 2.02 -11.09
N SER A 61 -11.05 0.75 -11.39
CA SER A 61 -11.92 -0.17 -10.66
C SER A 61 -11.40 -0.60 -9.29
N VAL A 62 -10.09 -0.45 -9.03
CA VAL A 62 -9.52 -0.78 -7.73
C VAL A 62 -9.79 0.38 -6.77
N LEU A 63 -10.51 0.10 -5.70
CA LEU A 63 -10.77 1.06 -4.63
C LEU A 63 -9.52 1.19 -3.74
N ILE A 64 -9.14 2.44 -3.47
CA ILE A 64 -8.10 2.79 -2.51
C ILE A 64 -8.80 3.40 -1.32
N GLU A 65 -8.64 2.80 -0.15
CA GLU A 65 -9.10 3.42 1.10
C GLU A 65 -8.00 4.33 1.65
N SER A 66 -8.31 5.62 1.76
CA SER A 66 -7.43 6.64 2.32
C SER A 66 -7.83 6.96 3.77
N GLY A 67 -6.87 6.98 4.71
CA GLY A 67 -7.19 7.39 6.09
C GLY A 67 -6.08 7.23 7.12
N GLN A 68 -6.46 7.23 8.41
CA GLN A 68 -5.57 6.83 9.49
C GLN A 68 -5.50 5.30 9.52
N LEU A 69 -4.29 4.73 9.57
CA LEU A 69 -4.11 3.29 9.66
C LEU A 69 -3.76 2.90 11.09
N ASP A 70 -4.55 2.00 11.66
CA ASP A 70 -4.34 1.43 13.00
C ASP A 70 -3.01 0.65 13.11
#